data_AF-A0A1M6VXL8-F1
#
_entry.id   AF-A0A1M6VXL8-F1
#
_cell.length_a   1.000
_cell.length_b   1.000
_cell.length_c   1.000
_cell.angle_alpha   90.00
_cell.angle_beta   90.00
_cell.angle_gamma   90.00
#
_symmetry.space_group_name_H-M   'P 1'
#
loop_
_entity.id
_entity.type
_entity.pdbx_description
1 polymer ?
#
loop_
_entity_poly.entity_id
_entity_poly.type
_entity_poly.pdbx_seq_one_letter_code
_entity_poly.pdbx_strand_id
1 'polypeptide(L)'
;MENIASFNLTCIVVSNLLGILLLLVLLSGNFWRFRDSTAENKALKCAMLFTFINCLMDPLTYAFDGASGTFLRIFLYAGNSWIYFGQIAAAVSWVVFFCYHLNGGVPKFQRGLLIFAQSVAGILLLINLFHPIVFEMTEANVYERRALFFVYAVGNYTLFTDTIILYVKARIRGGNLKFFPLWVYIIPLTAGGTIQSLVYGVSVNSACLAVALAGVLASLQNESTGIL
;
A
#
# COMPACT_ATOMS: atom_id res chain seq x y z
N MET A 1 -21.00 -14.57 18.27
CA MET A 1 -20.12 -13.42 17.93
C MET A 1 -18.65 -13.83 17.98
N GLU A 2 -18.23 -14.57 19.01
CA GLU A 2 -16.85 -15.07 19.18
C GLU A 2 -16.33 -15.89 17.96
N ASN A 3 -17.16 -16.79 17.39
CA ASN A 3 -16.81 -17.57 16.19
C ASN A 3 -16.57 -16.72 14.92
N ILE A 4 -17.20 -15.54 14.82
CA ILE A 4 -17.04 -14.65 13.65
C ILE A 4 -15.74 -13.85 13.81
N ALA A 5 -15.44 -13.38 15.03
CA ALA A 5 -14.21 -12.65 15.33
C ALA A 5 -12.96 -13.54 15.12
N SER A 6 -13.01 -14.80 15.57
CA SER A 6 -11.91 -15.76 15.39
C SER A 6 -11.70 -16.15 13.92
N PHE A 7 -12.80 -16.29 13.15
CA PHE A 7 -12.74 -16.51 11.71
C PHE A 7 -12.10 -15.32 10.98
N ASN A 8 -12.55 -14.09 11.27
CA ASN A 8 -11.99 -12.89 10.67
C ASN A 8 -10.50 -12.73 10.96
N LEU A 9 -10.06 -12.92 12.21
CA LEU A 9 -8.64 -12.88 12.57
C LEU A 9 -7.84 -13.90 11.75
N THR A 10 -8.36 -15.13 11.62
CA THR A 10 -7.72 -16.20 10.84
C THR A 10 -7.58 -15.79 9.37
N CYS A 11 -8.63 -15.24 8.76
CA CYS A 11 -8.58 -14.75 7.39
C CYS A 11 -7.55 -13.62 7.21
N ILE A 12 -7.48 -12.67 8.14
CA ILE A 12 -6.53 -11.55 8.12
C ILE A 12 -5.09 -12.05 8.25
N VAL A 13 -4.84 -12.99 9.17
CA VAL A 13 -3.51 -13.57 9.37
C VAL A 13 -3.08 -14.32 8.11
N VAL A 14 -3.93 -15.17 7.54
CA VAL A 14 -3.59 -15.95 6.34
C VAL A 14 -3.36 -15.04 5.13
N SER A 15 -4.23 -14.07 4.87
CA SER A 15 -4.09 -13.17 3.71
C SER A 15 -2.79 -12.37 3.78
N ASN A 16 -2.49 -11.78 4.94
CA ASN A 16 -1.30 -10.97 5.12
C ASN A 16 -0.02 -11.81 5.20
N LEU A 17 -0.07 -13.02 5.76
CA LEU A 17 1.06 -13.95 5.73
C LEU A 17 1.42 -14.33 4.29
N LEU A 18 0.44 -14.61 3.44
CA LEU A 18 0.68 -14.85 2.01
C LEU A 18 1.30 -13.63 1.34
N GLY A 19 0.82 -12.42 1.66
CA GLY A 19 1.43 -11.17 1.19
C GLY A 19 2.89 -11.01 1.62
N ILE A 20 3.20 -11.30 2.89
CA ILE A 20 4.56 -11.29 3.45
C ILE A 20 5.46 -12.28 2.71
N LEU A 21 5.02 -13.54 2.59
CA LEU A 21 5.79 -14.59 1.92
C LEU A 21 6.07 -14.22 0.46
N LEU A 22 5.07 -13.69 -0.24
CA LEU A 22 5.23 -13.24 -1.62
C LEU A 22 6.27 -12.12 -1.72
N LEU A 23 6.21 -11.10 -0.85
CA LEU A 23 7.20 -10.02 -0.84
C LEU A 23 8.61 -10.51 -0.50
N LEU A 24 8.76 -11.44 0.44
CA LEU A 24 10.05 -12.06 0.76
C LEU A 24 10.63 -12.81 -0.44
N VAL A 25 9.82 -13.65 -1.09
CA VAL A 25 10.24 -14.37 -2.31
C VAL A 25 10.64 -13.40 -3.41
N LEU A 26 9.91 -12.31 -3.61
CA LEU A 26 10.24 -11.30 -4.62
C LEU A 26 11.54 -10.57 -4.31
N LEU A 27 11.77 -10.17 -3.05
CA LEU A 27 13.01 -9.52 -2.62
C LEU A 27 14.21 -10.44 -2.81
N SER A 28 14.09 -11.72 -2.44
CA SER A 28 15.13 -12.73 -2.60
C SER A 28 15.39 -13.08 -4.07
N GLY A 29 14.33 -13.32 -4.85
CA GLY A 29 14.44 -13.70 -6.26
C GLY A 29 14.93 -12.57 -7.17
N ASN A 30 14.72 -11.32 -6.77
CA ASN A 30 15.20 -10.13 -7.50
C ASN A 30 16.42 -9.48 -6.83
N PHE A 31 17.15 -10.19 -5.99
CA PHE A 31 18.28 -9.65 -5.23
C PHE A 31 19.31 -8.94 -6.14
N TRP A 32 19.62 -9.54 -7.29
CA TRP A 32 20.55 -8.96 -8.27
C TRP A 32 20.05 -7.65 -8.86
N ARG A 33 18.77 -7.57 -9.25
CA ARG A 33 18.14 -6.32 -9.72
C ARG A 33 18.23 -5.23 -8.66
N PHE A 34 17.95 -5.60 -7.41
CA PHE A 34 17.94 -4.66 -6.31
C PHE A 34 19.33 -4.26 -5.81
N ARG A 35 20.40 -4.88 -6.29
CA ARG A 35 21.77 -4.43 -6.09
C ARG A 35 22.04 -3.10 -6.80
N ASP A 36 21.41 -2.92 -7.96
CA ASP A 36 21.48 -1.66 -8.70
C ASP A 36 20.67 -0.58 -7.98
N SER A 37 21.36 0.50 -7.62
CA SER A 37 20.82 1.60 -6.81
C SER A 37 20.13 2.69 -7.63
N THR A 38 19.53 2.32 -8.76
CA THR A 38 18.74 3.23 -9.60
C THR A 38 17.55 3.77 -8.82
N ALA A 39 17.10 4.97 -9.16
CA ALA A 39 15.95 5.59 -8.50
C ALA A 39 14.66 4.76 -8.68
N GLU A 40 14.49 4.12 -9.84
CA GLU A 40 13.42 3.16 -10.12
C GLU A 40 13.43 1.99 -9.11
N ASN A 41 14.57 1.29 -8.97
CA ASN A 41 14.67 0.14 -8.07
C ASN A 41 14.55 0.54 -6.60
N LYS A 42 15.04 1.73 -6.22
CA LYS A 42 14.86 2.27 -4.87
C LYS A 42 13.38 2.50 -4.56
N ALA A 43 12.65 3.14 -5.47
CA ALA A 43 11.22 3.40 -5.31
C ALA A 43 10.40 2.10 -5.23
N LEU A 44 10.72 1.12 -6.08
CA LEU A 44 10.06 -0.19 -6.03
C LEU A 44 10.34 -0.92 -4.70
N LYS A 45 11.59 -0.92 -4.23
CA LYS A 45 11.95 -1.46 -2.91
C LYS A 45 11.21 -0.77 -1.77
N CYS A 46 11.08 0.57 -1.81
CA CYS A 46 10.31 1.31 -0.81
C CYS A 46 8.84 0.90 -0.82
N ALA A 47 8.21 0.78 -2.00
CA ALA A 47 6.83 0.31 -2.11
C ALA A 47 6.66 -1.09 -1.49
N MET A 48 7.59 -2.02 -1.79
CA MET A 48 7.58 -3.37 -1.20
C MET A 48 7.78 -3.34 0.32
N LEU A 49 8.69 -2.51 0.83
CA LEU A 49 8.96 -2.41 2.27
C LEU A 49 7.76 -1.86 3.05
N PHE A 50 7.13 -0.77 2.58
CA PHE A 50 5.93 -0.26 3.21
C PHE A 50 4.78 -1.28 3.19
N THR A 51 4.61 -1.98 2.06
CA THR A 51 3.62 -3.04 1.94
C THR A 51 3.90 -4.19 2.90
N PHE A 52 5.16 -4.61 3.03
CA PHE A 52 5.58 -5.65 3.96
C PHE A 52 5.27 -5.30 5.41
N ILE A 53 5.62 -4.07 5.83
CA ILE A 53 5.37 -3.64 7.21
C ILE A 53 3.86 -3.52 7.45
N ASN A 54 3.08 -3.05 6.47
CA ASN A 54 1.62 -3.03 6.59
C ASN A 54 1.04 -4.43 6.73
N CYS A 55 1.48 -5.41 5.91
CA CYS A 55 1.06 -6.80 6.07
C CYS A 55 1.42 -7.38 7.45
N LEU A 56 2.45 -6.86 8.13
CA LEU A 56 2.75 -7.25 9.50
C LEU A 56 1.85 -6.54 10.52
N MET A 57 1.64 -5.23 10.35
CA MET A 57 0.86 -4.41 11.29
C MET A 57 -0.64 -4.72 11.24
N ASP A 58 -1.19 -5.03 10.07
CA ASP A 58 -2.61 -5.37 9.86
C ASP A 58 -3.10 -6.50 10.81
N PRO A 59 -2.50 -7.71 10.80
CA PRO A 59 -2.90 -8.78 11.72
C PRO A 59 -2.53 -8.49 13.18
N LEU A 60 -1.41 -7.82 13.46
CA LEU A 60 -1.00 -7.52 14.83
C LEU A 60 -1.97 -6.55 15.51
N THR A 61 -2.33 -5.46 14.83
CA THR A 61 -3.29 -4.49 15.37
C THR A 61 -4.69 -5.10 15.54
N TYR A 62 -5.12 -5.98 14.63
CA TYR A 62 -6.39 -6.70 14.78
C TYR A 62 -6.35 -7.74 15.91
N ALA A 63 -5.23 -8.45 16.11
CA ALA A 63 -5.10 -9.46 17.17
C ALA A 63 -5.15 -8.88 18.58
N PHE A 64 -4.73 -7.62 18.75
CA PHE A 64 -4.81 -6.90 20.02
C PHE A 64 -6.02 -5.97 20.11
N ASP A 65 -6.93 -6.00 19.14
CA ASP A 65 -8.15 -5.20 19.15
C ASP A 65 -9.06 -5.64 20.32
N GLY A 66 -9.53 -4.68 21.11
CA GLY A 66 -10.29 -4.95 22.34
C GLY A 66 -9.46 -5.36 23.56
N ALA A 67 -8.14 -5.51 23.41
CA ALA A 67 -7.28 -5.93 24.52
C ALA A 67 -7.04 -4.78 25.51
N SER A 68 -7.20 -5.05 26.80
CA SER A 68 -7.05 -4.06 27.86
C SER A 68 -5.58 -3.74 28.15
N GLY A 69 -5.29 -2.46 28.41
CA GLY A 69 -3.97 -2.01 28.87
C GLY A 69 -3.44 -0.77 28.13
N THR A 70 -2.79 0.13 28.87
CA THR A 70 -2.26 1.39 28.32
C THR A 70 -1.19 1.17 27.25
N PHE A 71 -0.29 0.20 27.48
CA PHE A 71 0.74 -0.16 26.51
C PHE A 71 0.13 -0.64 25.18
N LEU A 72 -0.87 -1.52 25.24
CA LEU A 72 -1.58 -2.00 24.06
C LEU A 72 -2.32 -0.88 23.36
N ARG A 73 -2.95 0.05 24.11
CA ARG A 73 -3.56 1.23 23.50
C ARG A 73 -2.56 2.07 22.71
N ILE A 74 -1.38 2.34 23.27
CA ILE A 74 -0.31 3.07 22.57
C ILE A 74 0.13 2.31 21.31
N PHE A 75 0.33 0.99 21.41
CA PHE A 75 0.66 0.15 20.27
C PHE A 75 -0.42 0.20 19.19
N LEU A 76 -1.70 0.11 19.55
CA LEU A 76 -2.82 0.15 18.61
C LEU A 76 -2.89 1.50 17.89
N TYR A 77 -2.71 2.63 18.59
CA TYR A 77 -2.63 3.94 17.95
C TYR A 77 -1.42 4.06 17.01
N ALA A 78 -0.24 3.61 17.43
CA ALA A 78 0.97 3.66 16.62
C ALA A 78 0.86 2.75 15.37
N GLY A 79 0.39 1.52 15.55
CA GLY A 79 0.21 0.53 14.50
C GLY A 79 -0.83 0.95 13.48
N ASN A 80 -2.00 1.44 13.92
CA ASN A 80 -3.02 1.95 12.98
C ASN A 80 -2.55 3.21 12.26
N SER A 81 -1.87 4.14 12.96
CA SER A 81 -1.26 5.30 12.30
C SER A 81 -0.25 4.87 11.23
N TRP A 82 0.57 3.86 11.54
CA TRP A 82 1.49 3.29 10.56
C TRP A 82 0.75 2.69 9.36
N ILE A 83 -0.30 1.90 9.56
CA ILE A 83 -1.06 1.29 8.45
C ILE A 83 -1.55 2.39 7.49
N TYR A 84 -2.15 3.46 8.01
CA TYR A 84 -2.58 4.60 7.19
C TYR A 84 -1.42 5.28 6.45
N PHE A 85 -0.34 5.60 7.16
CA PHE A 85 0.83 6.26 6.59
C PHE A 85 1.51 5.39 5.52
N GLY A 86 1.74 4.12 5.84
CA GLY A 86 2.41 3.13 5.02
C GLY A 86 1.65 2.85 3.74
N GLN A 87 0.31 2.86 3.76
CA GLN A 87 -0.48 2.71 2.53
C GLN A 87 -0.23 3.86 1.56
N ILE A 88 -0.31 5.11 2.02
CA ILE A 88 -0.02 6.29 1.18
C ILE A 88 1.45 6.30 0.75
N ALA A 89 2.38 5.96 1.64
CA ALA A 89 3.80 5.92 1.34
C ALA A 89 4.14 4.83 0.29
N ALA A 90 3.47 3.68 0.33
CA ALA A 90 3.60 2.64 -0.68
C ALA A 90 3.07 3.12 -2.04
N ALA A 91 1.89 3.76 -2.07
CA ALA A 91 1.32 4.34 -3.29
C ALA A 91 2.19 5.45 -3.87
N VAL A 92 2.75 6.34 -3.03
CA VAL A 92 3.70 7.36 -3.45
C VAL A 92 4.95 6.73 -4.05
N SER A 93 5.52 5.73 -3.38
CA SER A 93 6.70 5.00 -3.86
C SER A 93 6.42 4.31 -5.20
N TRP A 94 5.23 3.76 -5.38
CA TRP A 94 4.77 3.21 -6.65
C TRP A 94 4.75 4.25 -7.77
N VAL A 95 4.13 5.42 -7.56
CA VAL A 95 4.08 6.46 -8.60
C VAL A 95 5.47 6.97 -8.95
N VAL A 96 6.38 7.07 -7.97
CA VAL A 96 7.79 7.40 -8.24
C VAL A 96 8.44 6.35 -9.11
N PHE A 97 8.32 5.07 -8.74
CA PHE A 97 8.82 3.94 -9.55
C PHE A 97 8.29 4.05 -10.99
N PHE A 98 6.98 4.23 -11.14
CA PHE A 98 6.32 4.27 -12.43
C PHE A 98 6.78 5.46 -13.28
N CYS A 99 6.96 6.64 -12.69
CA CYS A 99 7.49 7.81 -13.39
C CYS A 99 8.91 7.59 -13.91
N TYR A 100 9.79 6.98 -13.08
CA TYR A 100 11.14 6.64 -13.50
C TYR A 100 11.15 5.58 -14.61
N HIS A 101 10.31 4.56 -14.48
CA HIS A 101 10.19 3.51 -15.48
C HIS A 101 9.69 4.05 -16.83
N LEU A 102 8.73 4.98 -16.84
CA LEU A 102 8.18 5.55 -18.07
C LEU A 102 9.04 6.65 -18.70
N ASN A 103 9.58 7.56 -17.89
CA ASN A 103 10.14 8.83 -18.36
C ASN A 103 11.58 9.09 -17.88
N GLY A 104 12.18 8.18 -17.11
CA GLY A 104 13.50 8.39 -16.49
C GLY A 104 13.52 9.40 -15.35
N GLY A 105 12.36 9.93 -14.93
CA GLY A 105 12.28 10.93 -13.86
C GLY A 105 10.85 11.28 -13.46
N VAL A 106 10.72 11.91 -12.29
CA VAL A 106 9.43 12.38 -11.74
C VAL A 106 9.14 13.80 -12.25
N PRO A 107 8.07 14.01 -13.04
CA PRO A 107 7.75 15.36 -13.52
C PRO A 107 7.35 16.29 -12.37
N LYS A 108 7.47 17.61 -12.59
CA LYS A 108 7.23 18.63 -11.55
C LYS A 108 5.83 18.54 -10.93
N PHE A 109 4.80 18.30 -11.76
CA PHE A 109 3.43 18.16 -11.30
C PHE A 109 3.26 16.95 -10.37
N GLN A 110 3.71 15.76 -10.80
CA GLN A 110 3.69 14.54 -9.99
C GLN A 110 4.44 14.75 -8.68
N ARG A 111 5.65 15.33 -8.71
CA ARG A 111 6.40 15.62 -7.49
C ARG A 111 5.58 16.46 -6.50
N GLY A 112 4.90 17.51 -6.97
CA GLY A 112 4.02 18.33 -6.15
C GLY A 112 2.85 17.53 -5.56
N LEU A 113 2.17 16.73 -6.38
CA LEU A 113 1.07 15.86 -5.96
C LEU A 113 1.50 14.85 -4.88
N LEU A 114 2.66 14.21 -5.07
CA LEU A 114 3.18 13.20 -4.14
C LEU A 114 3.57 13.80 -2.80
N ILE A 115 4.26 14.95 -2.80
CA ILE A 115 4.59 15.68 -1.57
C ILE A 115 3.30 16.09 -0.86
N PHE A 116 2.34 16.67 -1.60
CA PHE A 116 1.06 17.06 -1.03
C PHE A 116 0.31 15.88 -0.40
N ALA A 117 0.15 14.77 -1.11
CA ALA A 117 -0.54 13.58 -0.61
C ALA A 117 0.13 13.02 0.66
N GLN A 118 1.46 12.89 0.66
CA GLN A 118 2.20 12.39 1.82
C GLN A 118 2.14 13.36 3.01
N SER A 119 2.25 14.67 2.76
CA SER A 119 2.17 15.70 3.79
C SER A 119 0.77 15.75 4.43
N VAL A 120 -0.30 15.73 3.64
CA VAL A 120 -1.67 15.71 4.16
C VAL A 120 -1.91 14.45 5.01
N ALA A 121 -1.50 13.27 4.51
CA ALA A 121 -1.60 12.03 5.28
C ALA A 121 -0.83 12.12 6.61
N GLY A 122 0.42 12.57 6.60
CA GLY A 122 1.22 12.71 7.81
C GLY A 122 0.64 13.71 8.81
N ILE A 123 0.23 14.89 8.36
CA ILE A 123 -0.35 15.95 9.21
C ILE A 123 -1.66 15.47 9.86
N LEU A 124 -2.54 14.82 9.09
CA LEU A 124 -3.80 14.30 9.64
C LEU A 124 -3.57 13.23 10.71
N LEU A 125 -2.57 12.35 10.55
CA LEU A 125 -2.21 11.38 11.59
C LEU A 125 -1.64 12.05 12.83
N LEU A 126 -0.78 13.06 12.68
CA LEU A 126 -0.26 13.82 13.81
C LEU A 126 -1.38 14.49 14.61
N ILE A 127 -2.36 15.08 13.93
CA ILE A 127 -3.56 15.62 14.58
C ILE A 127 -4.37 14.49 15.23
N ASN A 128 -4.49 13.33 14.57
CA ASN A 128 -5.25 12.18 15.07
C ASN A 128 -4.76 11.67 16.44
N LEU A 129 -3.47 11.82 16.74
CA LEU A 129 -2.90 11.42 18.03
C LEU A 129 -3.47 12.22 19.21
N PHE A 130 -3.91 13.46 18.96
CA PHE A 130 -4.48 14.34 20.00
C PHE A 130 -6.01 14.47 19.86
N HIS A 131 -6.52 14.39 18.64
CA HIS A 131 -7.94 14.52 18.32
C HIS A 131 -8.35 13.43 17.31
N PRO A 132 -9.05 12.36 17.73
CA PRO A 132 -9.35 11.20 16.89
C PRO A 132 -10.37 11.54 15.78
N ILE A 133 -9.86 12.03 14.64
CA ILE A 133 -10.64 12.49 13.47
C ILE A 133 -10.56 11.55 12.26
N VAL A 134 -9.48 10.76 12.15
CA VAL A 134 -9.24 9.73 11.14
C VAL A 134 -9.69 8.36 11.64
N PHE A 135 -9.23 8.00 12.83
CA PHE A 135 -9.61 6.77 13.52
C PHE A 135 -9.51 6.95 15.03
N GLU A 136 -10.11 6.03 15.74
CA GLU A 136 -10.34 6.06 17.16
C GLU A 136 -10.09 4.70 17.79
N MET A 137 -9.63 4.69 19.04
CA MET A 137 -9.74 3.51 19.91
C MET A 137 -10.78 3.86 20.98
N THR A 138 -11.85 3.06 21.05
CA THR A 138 -12.88 3.21 22.09
C THR A 138 -12.29 2.98 23.49
N GLU A 139 -13.09 3.21 24.54
CA GLU A 139 -12.67 2.91 25.92
C GLU A 139 -12.28 1.44 26.12
N ALA A 140 -12.91 0.54 25.36
CA ALA A 140 -12.59 -0.88 25.33
C ALA A 140 -11.39 -1.22 24.42
N ASN A 141 -10.64 -0.24 23.92
CA ASN A 141 -9.55 -0.41 22.94
C ASN A 141 -10.00 -1.10 21.65
N VAL A 142 -11.26 -0.89 21.24
CA VAL A 142 -11.76 -1.37 19.95
C VAL A 142 -11.55 -0.27 18.91
N TYR A 143 -10.95 -0.62 17.79
CA TYR A 143 -10.72 0.27 16.68
C TYR A 143 -12.04 0.70 16.02
N GLU A 144 -12.17 1.98 15.73
CA GLU A 144 -13.28 2.55 14.94
C GLU A 144 -12.77 3.56 13.89
N ARG A 145 -13.35 3.51 12.69
CA ARG A 145 -13.09 4.49 11.62
C ARG A 145 -13.85 5.80 11.90
N ARG A 146 -13.20 6.94 11.71
CA ARG A 146 -13.84 8.27 11.81
C ARG A 146 -13.99 8.91 10.43
N ALA A 147 -14.66 10.06 10.36
CA ALA A 147 -15.05 10.69 9.10
C ALA A 147 -13.87 10.96 8.14
N LEU A 148 -12.69 11.33 8.65
CA LEU A 148 -11.53 11.63 7.80
C LEU A 148 -10.78 10.39 7.30
N PHE A 149 -11.25 9.17 7.63
CA PHE A 149 -10.82 7.94 6.97
C PHE A 149 -10.87 8.07 5.44
N PHE A 150 -11.94 8.67 4.91
CA PHE A 150 -12.15 8.81 3.46
C PHE A 150 -11.07 9.63 2.76
N VAL A 151 -10.34 10.50 3.48
CA VAL A 151 -9.21 11.24 2.91
C VAL A 151 -8.11 10.28 2.44
N TYR A 152 -7.85 9.19 3.17
CA TYR A 152 -6.87 8.17 2.79
C TYR A 152 -7.37 7.31 1.62
N ALA A 153 -8.65 6.96 1.61
CA ALA A 153 -9.26 6.25 0.50
C ALA A 153 -9.16 7.08 -0.80
N VAL A 154 -9.62 8.34 -0.76
CA VAL A 154 -9.55 9.28 -1.89
C VAL A 154 -8.10 9.54 -2.31
N GLY A 155 -7.18 9.69 -1.36
CA GLY A 155 -5.75 9.87 -1.63
C GLY A 155 -5.18 8.70 -2.44
N ASN A 156 -5.45 7.46 -2.01
CA ASN A 156 -5.02 6.26 -2.74
C ASN A 156 -5.64 6.20 -4.15
N TYR A 157 -6.95 6.42 -4.29
CA TYR A 157 -7.60 6.41 -5.60
C TYR A 157 -7.12 7.55 -6.52
N THR A 158 -6.70 8.68 -5.96
CA THR A 158 -6.11 9.80 -6.72
C THR A 158 -4.75 9.40 -7.30
N LEU A 159 -3.86 8.82 -6.49
CA LEU A 159 -2.54 8.35 -6.95
C LEU A 159 -2.66 7.20 -7.96
N PHE A 160 -3.64 6.33 -7.75
CA PHE A 160 -4.01 5.30 -8.70
C PHE A 160 -4.47 5.87 -10.05
N THR A 161 -5.36 6.87 -10.02
CA THR A 161 -5.85 7.54 -11.23
C THR A 161 -4.71 8.27 -11.95
N ASP A 162 -3.81 8.93 -11.22
CA ASP A 162 -2.62 9.55 -11.79
C ASP A 162 -1.72 8.52 -12.50
N THR A 163 -1.56 7.32 -11.94
CA THR A 163 -0.84 6.21 -12.60
C THR A 163 -1.47 5.85 -13.96
N ILE A 164 -2.80 5.73 -14.03
CA ILE A 164 -3.50 5.46 -15.31
C ILE A 164 -3.27 6.61 -16.30
N ILE A 165 -3.38 7.86 -15.85
CA ILE A 165 -3.18 9.03 -16.70
C ILE A 165 -1.74 9.07 -17.26
N LEU A 166 -0.75 8.79 -16.42
CA LEU A 166 0.66 8.70 -16.81
C LEU A 166 0.87 7.62 -17.89
N TYR A 167 0.28 6.45 -17.69
CA TYR A 167 0.34 5.35 -18.66
C TYR A 167 -0.26 5.74 -20.01
N VAL A 168 -1.49 6.28 -20.01
CA VAL A 168 -2.18 6.68 -21.24
C VAL A 168 -1.39 7.77 -21.98
N LYS A 169 -0.87 8.77 -21.27
CA LYS A 169 -0.02 9.82 -21.86
C LYS A 169 1.24 9.25 -22.50
N ALA A 170 1.89 8.30 -21.84
CA ALA A 170 3.09 7.66 -22.37
C ALA A 170 2.78 6.78 -23.61
N ARG A 171 1.62 6.09 -23.64
CA ARG A 171 1.17 5.34 -24.83
C ARG A 171 0.92 6.26 -26.03
N ILE A 172 0.23 7.38 -25.81
CA ILE A 172 -0.10 8.34 -26.89
C ILE A 172 1.17 8.97 -27.49
N ARG A 173 2.20 9.21 -26.67
CA ARG A 173 3.48 9.80 -27.10
C ARG A 173 4.39 8.84 -27.88
N GLY A 174 3.94 7.62 -28.16
CA GLY A 174 4.75 6.60 -28.83
C GLY A 174 5.89 6.08 -27.94
N GLY A 175 5.79 6.24 -26.62
CA GLY A 175 6.76 5.67 -25.68
C GLY A 175 6.83 4.15 -25.85
N ASN A 176 8.03 3.58 -25.70
CA ASN A 176 8.26 2.15 -25.85
C ASN A 176 7.73 1.39 -24.61
N LEU A 177 6.41 1.38 -24.48
CA LEU A 177 5.63 0.78 -23.41
C LEU A 177 5.23 -0.67 -23.73
N LYS A 178 6.02 -1.32 -24.58
CA LYS A 178 5.50 -2.38 -25.44
C LYS A 178 4.91 -3.55 -24.65
N PHE A 179 5.28 -3.74 -23.38
CA PHE A 179 4.78 -4.86 -22.59
C PHE A 179 4.46 -4.60 -21.10
N PHE A 180 4.51 -3.36 -20.58
CA PHE A 180 4.18 -3.13 -19.17
C PHE A 180 2.67 -3.34 -18.90
N PRO A 181 2.25 -4.42 -18.20
CA PRO A 181 0.85 -4.78 -18.08
C PRO A 181 0.27 -4.11 -16.85
N LEU A 182 -0.03 -2.81 -16.97
CA LEU A 182 -0.55 -2.00 -15.86
C LEU A 182 -1.77 -2.64 -15.17
N TRP A 183 -2.60 -3.37 -15.92
CA TRP A 183 -3.75 -4.12 -15.41
C TRP A 183 -3.42 -5.10 -14.29
N VAL A 184 -2.22 -5.71 -14.33
CA VAL A 184 -1.73 -6.65 -13.31
C VAL A 184 -1.51 -5.95 -11.96
N TYR A 185 -1.16 -4.66 -12.00
CA TYR A 185 -1.11 -3.83 -10.81
C TYR A 185 -2.50 -3.33 -10.38
N ILE A 186 -3.29 -2.89 -11.35
CA ILE A 186 -4.56 -2.22 -11.10
C ILE A 186 -5.60 -3.15 -10.45
N ILE A 187 -5.81 -4.33 -11.03
CA ILE A 187 -6.94 -5.21 -10.66
C ILE A 187 -6.87 -5.66 -9.20
N PRO A 188 -5.72 -6.17 -8.69
CA PRO A 188 -5.64 -6.60 -7.30
C PRO A 188 -5.82 -5.42 -6.34
N LEU A 189 -5.18 -4.29 -6.63
CA LEU A 189 -5.20 -3.12 -5.76
C LEU A 189 -6.59 -2.50 -5.64
N THR A 190 -7.32 -2.34 -6.74
CA THR A 190 -8.68 -1.79 -6.71
C THR A 190 -9.65 -2.75 -6.04
N ALA A 191 -9.53 -4.06 -6.28
CA ALA A 191 -10.33 -5.07 -5.61
C ALA A 191 -10.11 -5.04 -4.09
N GLY A 192 -8.84 -5.09 -3.64
CA GLY A 192 -8.49 -5.07 -2.23
C GLY A 192 -8.93 -3.78 -1.53
N GLY A 193 -8.64 -2.63 -2.13
CA GLY A 193 -9.00 -1.32 -1.60
C GLY A 193 -10.51 -1.11 -1.50
N THR A 194 -11.27 -1.56 -2.51
CA THR A 194 -12.74 -1.46 -2.53
C THR A 194 -13.35 -2.37 -1.47
N ILE A 195 -12.95 -3.65 -1.44
CA ILE A 195 -13.47 -4.62 -0.46
C ILE A 195 -13.19 -4.15 0.96
N GLN A 196 -11.96 -3.73 1.27
CA GLN A 196 -11.59 -3.23 2.60
C GLN A 196 -12.31 -1.94 2.98
N SER A 197 -12.63 -1.07 2.01
CA SER A 197 -13.39 0.15 2.26
C SER A 197 -14.86 -0.13 2.57
N LEU A 198 -15.48 -1.08 1.85
CA LEU A 198 -16.91 -1.41 1.97
C LEU A 198 -17.21 -2.39 3.11
N VAL A 199 -16.30 -3.31 3.42
CA VAL A 199 -16.49 -4.37 4.42
C VAL A 199 -15.64 -4.07 5.65
N TYR A 200 -16.32 -3.68 6.73
CA TYR A 200 -15.65 -3.44 8.01
C TYR A 200 -15.05 -4.74 8.56
N GLY A 201 -13.88 -4.65 9.20
CA GLY A 201 -13.19 -5.81 9.78
C GLY A 201 -12.46 -6.71 8.79
N VAL A 202 -12.43 -6.38 7.50
CA VAL A 202 -11.54 -7.04 6.52
C VAL A 202 -10.24 -6.25 6.39
N SER A 203 -9.10 -6.96 6.42
CA SER A 203 -7.80 -6.41 6.06
C SER A 203 -7.16 -7.27 4.96
N VAL A 204 -7.19 -6.74 3.74
CA VAL A 204 -6.72 -7.44 2.52
C VAL A 204 -5.96 -6.52 1.56
N ASN A 205 -6.04 -5.20 1.75
CA ASN A 205 -5.46 -4.23 0.82
C ASN A 205 -3.93 -4.37 0.70
N SER A 206 -3.23 -4.55 1.82
CA SER A 206 -1.77 -4.75 1.84
C SER A 206 -1.37 -6.05 1.13
N ALA A 207 -2.11 -7.14 1.34
CA ALA A 207 -1.91 -8.40 0.64
C ALA A 207 -2.17 -8.28 -0.87
N CYS A 208 -3.24 -7.57 -1.27
CA CYS A 208 -3.53 -7.28 -2.67
C CYS A 208 -2.44 -6.44 -3.33
N LEU A 209 -1.89 -5.45 -2.62
CA LEU A 209 -0.76 -4.66 -3.10
C LEU A 209 0.51 -5.53 -3.25
N ALA A 210 0.75 -6.49 -2.35
CA ALA A 210 1.83 -7.45 -2.52
C ALA A 210 1.66 -8.29 -3.82
N VAL A 211 0.45 -8.75 -4.11
CA VAL A 211 0.13 -9.47 -5.36
C VAL A 211 0.35 -8.57 -6.59
N ALA A 212 -0.10 -7.31 -6.53
CA ALA A 212 0.10 -6.34 -7.59
C ALA A 212 1.60 -6.10 -7.88
N LEU A 213 2.41 -5.91 -6.82
CA LEU A 213 3.86 -5.75 -6.93
C LEU A 213 4.55 -7.00 -7.48
N ALA A 214 4.07 -8.20 -7.11
CA ALA A 214 4.57 -9.46 -7.65
C ALA A 214 4.39 -9.56 -9.15
N GLY A 215 3.18 -9.29 -9.63
CA GLY A 215 2.87 -9.36 -11.04
C GLY A 215 3.62 -8.31 -11.86
N VAL A 216 3.83 -7.11 -11.31
CA VAL A 216 4.68 -6.09 -11.93
C VAL A 216 6.13 -6.58 -12.03
N LEU A 217 6.70 -7.11 -10.96
CA LEU A 217 8.07 -7.62 -10.98
C LEU A 217 8.26 -8.76 -11.99
N ALA A 218 7.32 -9.70 -12.06
CA ALA A 218 7.33 -10.76 -13.06
C ALA A 218 7.30 -10.18 -14.50
N SER A 219 6.53 -9.12 -14.72
CA SER A 219 6.44 -8.46 -16.02
C SER A 219 7.75 -7.76 -16.41
N LEU A 220 8.40 -7.11 -15.44
CA LEU A 220 9.71 -6.48 -15.64
C LEU A 220 10.82 -7.50 -15.94
N GLN A 221 10.75 -8.70 -15.38
CA GLN A 221 11.69 -9.79 -15.70
C GLN A 221 11.53 -10.26 -17.15
N ASN A 222 10.29 -10.38 -17.63
CA ASN A 222 10.00 -10.77 -19.02
C ASN A 222 10.50 -9.72 -20.03
N GLU A 223 10.40 -8.43 -19.71
CA GLU A 223 10.97 -7.36 -20.54
C GLU A 223 12.50 -7.46 -20.65
N SER A 224 13.19 -7.83 -19.56
CA SER A 224 14.66 -7.94 -19.55
C SER A 224 15.21 -9.16 -20.30
N THR A 225 14.40 -10.19 -20.51
CA THR A 225 14.80 -11.45 -21.16
C THR A 225 14.47 -11.51 -22.65
N GLY A 226 13.76 -10.49 -23.18
CA GLY A 226 13.45 -10.40 -24.61
C GLY A 226 12.43 -11.43 -25.13
N ILE A 227 11.64 -12.05 -24.24
CA ILE A 227 10.62 -13.06 -24.59
C ILE A 227 9.28 -12.39 -25.04
N LEU A 228 9.29 -11.09 -25.37
CA LEU A 228 8.16 -10.36 -25.96
C LEU A 228 8.61 -9.40 -27.06
#